data_AF-A0A497PTH3-F1
#
_entry.id   AF-A0A497PTH3-F1
#
_cell.length_a   1.000
_cell.length_b   1.000
_cell.length_c   1.000
_cell.angle_alpha   90.00
_cell.angle_beta   90.00
_cell.angle_gamma   90.00
#
_symmetry.space_group_name_H-M   'P 1'
#
loop_
_entity.id
_entity.type
_entity.pdbx_description
1 polymer ?
#
loop_
_entity_poly.entity_id
_entity_poly.type
_entity_poly.pdbx_seq_one_letter_code
_entity_poly.pdbx_strand_id
1 'polypeptide(L)'
;MGKANEARRLLHVRDVFLLMRSLDDLKKTDLFSFFGFSEVGRRPIASGLIEVRMKPGGFQEFIDASVIINRSGALHEAVLFLDREWIGSLMTVNPFGKDLAKSFVEAVTPDEDKTRAGGIVSTLWRITGSDDIVLRIRESEQTEPEIQEFLQHLVNVYLGTERRFAMDLSKTSVVMENVTNLGRDRLKIAISALSKET
;
A
#
# COMPACT_ATOMS: atom_id res chain seq x y z
N MET A 1 -29.58 36.52 -7.57
CA MET A 1 -29.92 35.18 -7.05
C MET A 1 -28.98 34.08 -7.57
N GLY A 2 -27.65 34.30 -7.60
CA GLY A 2 -26.69 33.39 -8.26
C GLY A 2 -25.54 32.84 -7.39
N LYS A 3 -25.31 33.38 -6.19
CA LYS A 3 -24.14 33.01 -5.36
C LYS A 3 -24.37 31.83 -4.41
N ALA A 4 -25.64 31.43 -4.18
CA ALA A 4 -25.97 30.35 -3.24
C ALA A 4 -25.80 28.93 -3.85
N ASN A 5 -25.88 28.79 -5.18
CA ASN A 5 -25.72 27.49 -5.85
C ASN A 5 -24.26 27.10 -6.10
N GLU A 6 -23.34 28.07 -6.16
CA GLU A 6 -21.90 27.81 -6.31
C GLU A 6 -21.27 27.32 -4.99
N ALA A 7 -21.74 27.85 -3.85
CA ALA A 7 -21.34 27.38 -2.52
C ALA A 7 -21.79 25.94 -2.23
N ARG A 8 -22.95 25.50 -2.75
CA ARG A 8 -23.43 24.10 -2.61
C ARG A 8 -22.66 23.10 -3.48
N ARG A 9 -22.14 23.52 -4.65
CA ARG A 9 -21.23 22.68 -5.45
C ARG A 9 -19.83 22.55 -4.85
N LEU A 10 -19.33 23.60 -4.20
CA LEU A 10 -18.04 23.55 -3.49
C LEU A 10 -18.08 22.77 -2.17
N LEU A 11 -19.25 22.62 -1.56
CA LEU A 11 -19.45 21.78 -0.36
C LEU A 11 -19.55 20.28 -0.69
N HIS A 12 -19.96 19.89 -1.89
CA HIS A 12 -20.07 18.47 -2.27
C HIS A 12 -18.74 17.79 -2.62
N VAL A 13 -17.67 18.55 -2.89
CA VAL A 13 -16.33 17.99 -3.10
C VAL A 13 -15.59 17.73 -1.77
N ARG A 14 -16.09 18.28 -0.66
CA ARG A 14 -15.44 18.19 0.66
C ARG A 14 -15.65 16.85 1.38
N ASP A 15 -16.73 16.13 1.10
CA ASP A 15 -17.08 14.92 1.87
C ASP A 15 -16.65 13.61 1.19
N VAL A 16 -16.09 13.65 -0.01
CA VAL A 16 -15.73 12.43 -0.77
C VAL A 16 -14.31 11.93 -0.46
N PHE A 17 -13.46 12.75 0.16
CA PHE A 17 -12.01 12.45 0.28
C PHE A 17 -11.49 12.27 1.73
N LEU A 18 -12.37 12.21 2.73
CA LEU A 18 -11.99 12.05 4.15
C LEU A 18 -11.79 10.59 4.58
N LEU A 19 -11.32 9.71 3.69
CA LEU A 19 -11.34 8.27 3.91
C LEU A 19 -10.00 7.62 4.26
N MET A 20 -8.91 8.38 4.28
CA MET A 20 -7.62 7.86 4.73
C MET A 20 -7.05 8.73 5.85
N ARG A 21 -6.24 8.08 6.69
CA ARG A 21 -5.45 8.66 7.79
C ARG A 21 -4.67 9.91 7.34
N SER A 22 -4.44 10.87 8.23
CA SER A 22 -3.59 12.03 7.92
C SER A 22 -2.11 11.63 7.82
N LEU A 23 -1.28 12.44 7.14
CA LEU A 23 0.17 12.21 7.13
C LEU A 23 0.77 12.21 8.55
N ASP A 24 0.29 13.09 9.42
CA ASP A 24 0.78 13.19 10.80
C ASP A 24 0.43 11.95 11.61
N ASP A 25 -0.73 11.34 11.38
CA ASP A 25 -1.11 10.09 12.03
C ASP A 25 -0.40 8.88 11.43
N LEU A 26 -0.07 8.93 10.13
CA LEU A 26 0.75 7.91 9.49
C LEU A 26 2.18 7.92 10.06
N LYS A 27 2.75 9.12 10.30
CA LYS A 27 4.07 9.29 10.93
C LYS A 27 4.17 8.74 12.36
N LYS A 28 3.04 8.51 13.03
CA LYS A 28 2.97 7.90 14.37
C LYS A 28 2.87 6.37 14.35
N THR A 29 2.78 5.76 13.17
CA THR A 29 2.67 4.29 13.05
C THR A 29 4.02 3.60 13.21
N ASP A 30 3.98 2.31 13.52
CA ASP A 30 5.18 1.47 13.63
C ASP A 30 6.00 1.44 12.33
N LEU A 31 5.35 1.63 11.17
CA LEU A 31 6.06 1.78 9.89
C LEU A 31 7.14 2.88 9.98
N PHE A 32 6.84 4.03 10.61
CA PHE A 32 7.77 5.15 10.68
C PHE A 32 8.81 4.98 11.77
N SER A 33 8.41 4.53 12.96
CA SER A 33 9.33 4.36 14.08
C SER A 33 10.28 3.18 13.88
N PHE A 34 9.80 2.05 13.35
CA PHE A 34 10.59 0.83 13.17
C PHE A 34 11.53 0.92 11.96
N PHE A 35 11.03 1.36 10.80
CA PHE A 35 11.86 1.47 9.58
C PHE A 35 12.56 2.83 9.45
N GLY A 36 12.31 3.77 10.36
CA GLY A 36 12.94 5.08 10.37
C GLY A 36 12.59 5.93 9.15
N PHE A 37 11.34 5.88 8.68
CA PHE A 37 10.94 6.68 7.52
C PHE A 37 11.06 8.17 7.82
N SER A 38 11.77 8.86 6.92
CA SER A 38 11.95 10.31 6.95
C SER A 38 11.53 10.90 5.62
N GLU A 39 11.07 12.15 5.68
CA GLU A 39 10.66 12.89 4.51
C GLU A 39 11.90 13.45 3.79
N VAL A 40 12.02 13.19 2.49
CA VAL A 40 13.16 13.64 1.67
C VAL A 40 12.78 14.73 0.66
N GLY A 41 11.49 14.97 0.48
CA GLY A 41 11.04 16.08 -0.37
C GLY A 41 9.53 16.19 -0.49
N ARG A 42 9.07 17.38 -0.89
CA ARG A 42 7.68 17.67 -1.27
C ARG A 42 7.64 18.28 -2.65
N ARG A 43 6.62 17.93 -3.42
CA ARG A 43 6.37 18.52 -4.73
C ARG A 43 4.87 18.74 -4.94
N PRO A 44 4.42 19.95 -5.27
CA PRO A 44 3.05 20.17 -5.71
C PRO A 44 2.75 19.32 -6.96
N ILE A 45 1.58 18.71 -6.99
CA ILE A 45 1.06 18.04 -8.19
C ILE A 45 -0.27 18.71 -8.59
N ALA A 46 -0.95 18.17 -9.61
CA ALA A 46 -2.20 18.73 -10.10
C ALA A 46 -3.28 18.81 -9.00
N SER A 47 -4.26 19.70 -9.19
CA SER A 47 -5.46 19.79 -8.34
C SER A 47 -5.21 20.18 -6.88
N GLY A 48 -4.08 20.81 -6.58
CA GLY A 48 -3.75 21.28 -5.23
C GLY A 48 -3.33 20.18 -4.26
N LEU A 49 -2.99 19.01 -4.80
CA LEU A 49 -2.39 17.90 -4.06
C LEU A 49 -0.87 18.09 -3.97
N ILE A 50 -0.25 17.41 -3.00
CA ILE A 50 1.18 17.45 -2.72
C ILE A 50 1.68 16.01 -2.66
N GLU A 51 2.66 15.67 -3.49
CA GLU A 51 3.45 14.44 -3.37
C GLU A 51 4.54 14.66 -2.31
N VAL A 52 4.57 13.82 -1.29
CA VAL A 52 5.59 13.79 -0.25
C VAL A 52 6.40 12.50 -0.44
N ARG A 53 7.70 12.65 -0.71
CA ARG A 53 8.62 11.52 -0.92
C ARG A 53 9.34 11.20 0.38
N MET A 54 9.52 9.92 0.63
CA MET A 54 10.03 9.41 1.90
C MET A 54 11.03 8.28 1.66
N LYS A 55 12.00 8.17 2.57
CA LYS A 55 13.00 7.12 2.58
C LYS A 55 13.12 6.52 3.98
N PRO A 56 13.29 5.19 4.10
CA PRO A 56 13.60 4.54 5.37
C PRO A 56 15.00 4.91 5.87
N GLY A 57 15.32 4.56 7.11
CA GLY A 57 16.66 4.75 7.66
C GLY A 57 17.72 3.89 6.96
N GLY A 58 17.38 2.65 6.59
CA GLY A 58 18.28 1.69 5.91
C GLY A 58 17.71 1.18 4.58
N PHE A 59 18.57 0.62 3.72
CA PHE A 59 18.21 0.06 2.40
C PHE A 59 17.53 1.08 1.46
N GLN A 60 17.92 2.36 1.57
CA GLN A 60 17.33 3.48 0.83
C GLN A 60 17.48 3.35 -0.69
N GLU A 61 18.47 2.60 -1.15
CA GLU A 61 18.74 2.33 -2.56
C GLU A 61 17.75 1.35 -3.19
N PHE A 62 17.06 0.55 -2.37
CA PHE A 62 16.10 -0.46 -2.81
C PHE A 62 14.65 -0.06 -2.56
N ILE A 63 14.42 0.91 -1.66
CA ILE A 63 13.09 1.29 -1.17
C ILE A 63 12.78 2.75 -1.56
N ASP A 64 11.65 2.98 -2.22
CA ASP A 64 11.08 4.30 -2.40
C ASP A 64 9.66 4.32 -1.87
N ALA A 65 9.30 5.32 -1.08
CA ALA A 65 7.92 5.54 -0.66
C ALA A 65 7.49 6.97 -1.01
N SER A 66 6.22 7.11 -1.36
CA SER A 66 5.61 8.41 -1.55
C SER A 66 4.17 8.39 -1.10
N VAL A 67 3.68 9.53 -0.64
CA VAL A 67 2.27 9.75 -0.33
C VAL A 67 1.77 10.99 -1.05
N ILE A 68 0.54 10.94 -1.52
CA ILE A 68 -0.17 12.08 -2.07
C ILE A 68 -1.15 12.56 -1.01
N ILE A 69 -1.01 13.83 -0.62
CA ILE A 69 -1.87 14.46 0.37
C ILE A 69 -2.54 15.71 -0.21
N ASN A 70 -3.68 16.10 0.36
CA ASN A 70 -4.26 17.41 0.08
C ASN A 70 -3.68 18.50 1.01
N ARG A 71 -4.21 19.72 0.89
CA ARG A 71 -3.79 20.88 1.68
C ARG A 71 -4.04 20.74 3.18
N SER A 72 -4.96 19.89 3.61
CA SER A 72 -5.19 19.60 5.03
C SER A 72 -4.33 18.44 5.54
N GLY A 73 -3.46 17.86 4.71
CA GLY A 73 -2.61 16.73 5.09
C GLY A 73 -3.32 15.38 5.11
N ALA A 74 -4.56 15.29 4.60
CA ALA A 74 -5.26 14.02 4.47
C ALA A 74 -4.70 13.23 3.28
N LEU A 75 -4.53 11.93 3.47
CA LEU A 75 -3.96 11.03 2.49
C LEU A 75 -4.96 10.71 1.38
N HIS A 76 -4.48 10.70 0.14
CA HIS A 76 -5.23 10.30 -1.05
C HIS A 76 -4.70 8.99 -1.62
N GLU A 77 -3.38 8.85 -1.65
CA GLU A 77 -2.68 7.68 -2.15
C GLU A 77 -1.37 7.51 -1.37
N ALA A 78 -1.00 6.28 -1.06
CA ALA A 78 0.36 5.93 -0.68
C ALA A 78 0.90 4.89 -1.65
N VAL A 79 2.18 5.04 -2.01
CA VAL A 79 2.90 4.11 -2.88
C VAL A 79 4.21 3.72 -2.24
N LEU A 80 4.49 2.42 -2.24
CA LEU A 80 5.77 1.83 -1.88
C LEU A 80 6.33 1.10 -3.11
N PHE A 81 7.58 1.35 -3.44
CA PHE A 81 8.35 0.59 -4.41
C PHE A 81 9.47 -0.16 -3.71
N LEU A 82 9.56 -1.45 -3.99
CA LEU A 82 10.62 -2.33 -3.52
C LEU A 82 11.35 -2.93 -4.71
N ASP A 83 12.68 -2.86 -4.72
CA ASP A 83 13.50 -3.48 -5.76
C ASP A 83 13.33 -5.02 -5.77
N ARG A 84 13.12 -5.61 -6.96
CA ARG A 84 12.92 -7.05 -7.11
C ARG A 84 14.14 -7.85 -6.68
N GLU A 85 15.33 -7.38 -7.02
CA GLU A 85 16.57 -8.07 -6.67
C GLU A 85 16.76 -8.12 -5.15
N TRP A 86 16.23 -7.11 -4.44
CA TRP A 86 16.33 -7.00 -2.99
C TRP A 86 15.26 -7.77 -2.23
N ILE A 87 14.00 -7.77 -2.69
CA ILE A 87 12.92 -8.53 -2.02
C ILE A 87 12.95 -10.02 -2.34
N GLY A 88 13.56 -10.39 -3.46
CA GLY A 88 13.76 -11.78 -3.86
C GLY A 88 12.74 -12.30 -4.88
N SER A 89 12.63 -13.62 -4.94
CA SER A 89 11.86 -14.40 -5.93
C SER A 89 11.23 -15.65 -5.28
N LEU A 90 10.73 -16.59 -6.08
CA LEU A 90 10.29 -17.90 -5.60
C LEU A 90 11.34 -18.64 -4.75
N MET A 91 12.63 -18.50 -5.11
CA MET A 91 13.71 -19.25 -4.45
C MET A 91 14.11 -18.63 -3.12
N THR A 92 14.23 -17.30 -3.10
CA THR A 92 14.75 -16.53 -1.97
C THR A 92 13.78 -15.41 -1.64
N VAL A 93 13.42 -15.25 -0.37
CA VAL A 93 12.55 -14.14 0.07
C VAL A 93 13.26 -13.37 1.16
N ASN A 94 13.45 -12.07 0.95
CA ASN A 94 14.04 -11.23 1.97
C ASN A 94 13.00 -10.95 3.08
N PRO A 95 13.25 -11.39 4.33
CA PRO A 95 12.30 -11.20 5.42
C PRO A 95 12.00 -9.72 5.69
N PHE A 96 12.97 -8.82 5.49
CA PHE A 96 12.77 -7.38 5.66
C PHE A 96 11.84 -6.80 4.60
N GLY A 97 11.97 -7.23 3.34
CA GLY A 97 11.09 -6.79 2.27
C GLY A 97 9.63 -7.19 2.52
N LYS A 98 9.43 -8.37 3.10
CA LYS A 98 8.12 -8.92 3.43
C LYS A 98 7.48 -8.17 4.61
N ASP A 99 8.27 -7.98 5.67
CA ASP A 99 7.82 -7.26 6.86
C ASP A 99 7.47 -5.81 6.52
N LEU A 100 8.31 -5.13 5.72
CA LEU A 100 8.03 -3.77 5.25
C LEU A 100 6.76 -3.69 4.40
N ALA A 101 6.57 -4.61 3.43
CA ALA A 101 5.38 -4.64 2.60
C ALA A 101 4.10 -4.80 3.45
N LYS A 102 4.14 -5.73 4.42
CA LYS A 102 3.05 -5.94 5.38
C LYS A 102 2.80 -4.68 6.22
N SER A 103 3.82 -4.15 6.87
CA SER A 103 3.69 -2.95 7.74
C SER A 103 3.20 -1.75 6.96
N PHE A 104 3.55 -1.62 5.68
CA PHE A 104 3.04 -0.57 4.81
C PHE A 104 1.53 -0.72 4.56
N VAL A 105 1.08 -1.91 4.16
CA VAL A 105 -0.35 -2.18 3.95
C VAL A 105 -1.12 -1.95 5.25
N GLU A 106 -0.58 -2.43 6.36
CA GLU A 106 -1.18 -2.24 7.67
C GLU A 106 -1.25 -0.76 8.03
N ALA A 107 -0.16 0.00 7.99
CA ALA A 107 -0.13 1.39 8.43
C ALA A 107 -1.01 2.34 7.61
N VAL A 108 -1.10 2.11 6.29
CA VAL A 108 -1.81 3.02 5.37
C VAL A 108 -3.31 2.73 5.29
N THR A 109 -3.71 1.47 5.41
CA THR A 109 -5.13 1.08 5.36
C THR A 109 -5.89 1.75 6.52
N PRO A 110 -7.02 2.43 6.26
CA PRO A 110 -7.83 3.06 7.30
C PRO A 110 -8.51 2.01 8.19
N ASP A 111 -8.91 2.41 9.39
CA ASP A 111 -9.38 1.49 10.44
C ASP A 111 -10.62 0.67 10.00
N GLU A 112 -11.49 1.26 9.18
CA GLU A 112 -12.67 0.61 8.60
C GLU A 112 -12.33 -0.57 7.66
N ASP A 113 -11.16 -0.53 7.04
CA ASP A 113 -10.71 -1.54 6.08
C ASP A 113 -9.73 -2.55 6.70
N LYS A 114 -9.26 -2.33 7.94
CA LYS A 114 -8.25 -3.17 8.62
C LYS A 114 -8.64 -4.64 8.67
N THR A 115 -9.87 -4.95 9.04
CA THR A 115 -10.33 -6.35 9.14
C THR A 115 -10.24 -7.07 7.80
N ARG A 116 -10.62 -6.40 6.71
CA ARG A 116 -10.55 -6.98 5.35
C ARG A 116 -9.11 -7.04 4.84
N ALA A 117 -8.30 -6.01 5.10
CA ALA A 117 -6.87 -6.00 4.77
C ALA A 117 -6.04 -7.00 5.59
N GLY A 118 -6.57 -7.51 6.70
CA GLY A 118 -5.93 -8.53 7.54
C GLY A 118 -5.54 -9.79 6.78
N GLY A 119 -6.30 -10.16 5.74
CA GLY A 119 -5.96 -11.26 4.84
C GLY A 119 -4.68 -10.99 4.03
N ILE A 120 -4.52 -9.78 3.51
CA ILE A 120 -3.31 -9.34 2.78
C ILE A 120 -2.11 -9.34 3.72
N VAL A 121 -2.25 -8.69 4.89
CA VAL A 121 -1.20 -8.58 5.92
C VAL A 121 -0.72 -9.96 6.38
N SER A 122 -1.66 -10.86 6.68
CA SER A 122 -1.35 -12.22 7.12
C SER A 122 -0.70 -13.06 6.01
N THR A 123 -1.15 -12.89 4.77
CA THR A 123 -0.60 -13.61 3.62
C THR A 123 0.81 -13.16 3.32
N LEU A 124 1.05 -11.84 3.24
CA LEU A 124 2.38 -11.27 3.10
C LEU A 124 3.30 -11.81 4.20
N TRP A 125 2.88 -11.81 5.47
CA TRP A 125 3.68 -12.36 6.56
C TRP A 125 4.06 -13.83 6.40
N ARG A 126 3.24 -14.64 5.73
CA ARG A 126 3.44 -16.09 5.58
C ARG A 126 4.27 -16.46 4.36
N ILE A 127 4.61 -15.52 3.48
CA ILE A 127 5.46 -15.81 2.33
C ILE A 127 6.85 -16.29 2.82
N THR A 128 7.29 -17.42 2.30
CA THR A 128 8.62 -18.00 2.51
C THR A 128 9.19 -18.40 1.14
N GLY A 129 10.52 -18.35 0.99
CA GLY A 129 11.17 -18.88 -0.20
C GLY A 129 11.10 -20.41 -0.23
N SER A 130 11.29 -21.02 -1.39
CA SER A 130 11.40 -22.47 -1.50
C SER A 130 12.62 -23.05 -0.77
N ASP A 131 13.62 -22.22 -0.46
CA ASP A 131 14.78 -22.65 0.34
C ASP A 131 14.51 -22.52 1.86
N ASP A 132 13.42 -21.84 2.25
CA ASP A 132 12.98 -21.64 3.64
C ASP A 132 11.84 -22.60 4.05
N ILE A 133 11.68 -23.75 3.37
CA ILE A 133 10.57 -24.69 3.59
C ILE A 133 10.69 -25.38 4.95
N VAL A 134 10.21 -24.70 6.00
CA VAL A 134 9.50 -25.32 7.11
C VAL A 134 8.33 -24.39 7.46
N LEU A 135 7.27 -24.46 6.67
CA LEU A 135 5.86 -24.36 7.08
C LEU A 135 5.02 -24.26 5.81
N ARG A 136 4.51 -25.42 5.37
CA ARG A 136 3.30 -25.47 4.54
C ARG A 136 2.30 -24.50 5.13
N ILE A 137 1.67 -23.69 4.27
CA ILE A 137 0.43 -22.99 4.60
C ILE A 137 -0.44 -24.06 5.27
N ARG A 138 -0.59 -23.98 6.59
CA ARG A 138 -1.62 -24.76 7.27
C ARG A 138 -2.90 -24.19 6.68
N GLU A 139 -3.47 -24.94 5.74
CA GLU A 139 -4.86 -24.83 5.35
C GLU A 139 -5.63 -24.79 6.67
N SER A 140 -6.01 -23.59 7.11
CA SER A 140 -7.11 -23.52 8.05
C SER A 140 -8.27 -24.09 7.26
N GLU A 141 -8.78 -25.26 7.66
CA GLU A 141 -9.89 -26.01 7.06
C GLU A 141 -11.21 -25.20 6.95
N GLN A 142 -11.16 -23.87 7.11
CA GLN A 142 -12.27 -22.93 7.18
C GLN A 142 -12.11 -21.73 6.25
N THR A 143 -11.04 -21.62 5.46
CA THR A 143 -10.94 -20.55 4.45
C THR A 143 -11.66 -20.99 3.19
N GLU A 144 -12.67 -20.22 2.76
CA GLU A 144 -13.40 -20.49 1.52
C GLU A 144 -12.42 -20.57 0.33
N PRO A 145 -12.57 -21.55 -0.58
CA PRO A 145 -11.62 -21.75 -1.69
C PRO A 145 -11.35 -20.50 -2.53
N GLU A 146 -12.37 -19.66 -2.73
CA GLU A 146 -12.26 -18.39 -3.47
C GLU A 146 -11.29 -17.41 -2.80
N ILE A 147 -11.31 -17.34 -1.46
CA ILE A 147 -10.39 -16.50 -0.68
C ILE A 147 -8.96 -17.05 -0.82
N GLN A 148 -8.79 -18.37 -0.85
CA GLN A 148 -7.49 -19.00 -0.99
C GLN A 148 -6.87 -18.74 -2.37
N GLU A 149 -7.64 -18.91 -3.45
CA GLU A 149 -7.20 -18.58 -4.81
C GLU A 149 -6.85 -17.10 -4.94
N PHE A 150 -7.68 -16.22 -4.38
CA PHE A 150 -7.44 -14.79 -4.36
C PHE A 150 -6.13 -14.42 -3.65
N LEU A 151 -5.85 -15.02 -2.49
CA LEU A 151 -4.60 -14.79 -1.76
C LEU A 151 -3.39 -15.44 -2.45
N GLN A 152 -3.59 -16.50 -3.23
CA GLN A 152 -2.53 -17.09 -4.05
C GLN A 152 -2.05 -16.11 -5.13
N HIS A 153 -2.95 -15.36 -5.76
CA HIS A 153 -2.57 -14.28 -6.70
C HIS A 153 -1.68 -13.23 -6.03
N LEU A 154 -2.02 -12.79 -4.82
CA LEU A 154 -1.19 -11.87 -4.04
C LEU A 154 0.23 -12.42 -3.83
N VAL A 155 0.34 -13.69 -3.45
CA VAL A 155 1.65 -14.38 -3.26
C VAL A 155 2.42 -14.41 -4.58
N ASN A 156 1.77 -14.80 -5.67
CA ASN A 156 2.39 -14.90 -6.99
C ASN A 156 2.92 -13.54 -7.48
N VAL A 157 2.17 -12.46 -7.24
CA VAL A 157 2.63 -11.10 -7.55
C VAL A 157 3.81 -10.71 -6.67
N TYR A 158 3.76 -10.97 -5.36
CA TYR A 158 4.90 -10.69 -4.49
C TYR A 158 6.16 -11.48 -4.91
N LEU A 159 6.01 -12.74 -5.33
CA LEU A 159 7.12 -13.59 -5.79
C LEU A 159 7.56 -13.32 -7.24
N GLY A 160 6.85 -12.44 -7.95
CA GLY A 160 7.21 -12.01 -9.30
C GLY A 160 6.75 -12.94 -10.42
N THR A 161 5.91 -13.93 -10.12
CA THR A 161 5.36 -14.87 -11.10
C THR A 161 4.07 -14.36 -11.76
N GLU A 162 3.41 -13.41 -11.11
CA GLU A 162 2.27 -12.71 -11.67
C GLU A 162 2.52 -11.19 -11.74
N ARG A 163 1.87 -10.54 -12.70
CA ARG A 163 2.10 -9.12 -12.94
C ARG A 163 1.40 -8.24 -11.91
N ARG A 164 0.15 -8.54 -11.56
CA ARG A 164 -0.70 -7.61 -10.82
C ARG A 164 -1.76 -8.32 -9.98
N PHE A 165 -1.98 -7.78 -8.79
CA PHE A 165 -3.06 -8.09 -7.88
C PHE A 165 -3.78 -6.80 -7.51
N ALA A 166 -5.10 -6.85 -7.38
CA ALA A 166 -5.90 -5.71 -6.95
C ALA A 166 -7.04 -6.20 -6.04
N MET A 167 -7.27 -5.45 -4.96
CA MET A 167 -8.36 -5.70 -4.02
C MET A 167 -9.05 -4.40 -3.66
N ASP A 168 -10.33 -4.31 -3.97
CA ASP A 168 -11.17 -3.24 -3.45
C ASP A 168 -11.72 -3.64 -2.07
N LEU A 169 -11.45 -2.77 -1.10
CA LEU A 169 -11.96 -2.86 0.25
C LEU A 169 -13.26 -2.06 0.34
N SER A 170 -13.61 -1.53 1.52
CA SER A 170 -14.83 -0.71 1.65
C SER A 170 -14.55 0.76 1.31
N LYS A 171 -13.36 1.27 1.63
CA LYS A 171 -12.98 2.68 1.41
C LYS A 171 -11.76 2.84 0.53
N THR A 172 -10.92 1.82 0.43
CA THR A 172 -9.64 1.86 -0.27
C THR A 172 -9.51 0.73 -1.28
N SER A 173 -8.60 0.92 -2.23
CA SER A 173 -8.14 -0.13 -3.14
C SER A 173 -6.67 -0.40 -2.84
N VAL A 174 -6.30 -1.68 -2.71
CA VAL A 174 -4.91 -2.14 -2.60
C VAL A 174 -4.51 -2.74 -3.93
N VAL A 175 -3.49 -2.17 -4.57
CA VAL A 175 -2.93 -2.68 -5.82
C VAL A 175 -1.48 -3.05 -5.60
N MET A 176 -1.12 -4.28 -5.94
CA MET A 176 0.26 -4.75 -5.99
C MET A 176 0.61 -5.07 -7.44
N GLU A 177 1.71 -4.54 -7.96
CA GLU A 177 2.09 -4.71 -9.36
C GLU A 177 3.61 -4.79 -9.53
N ASN A 178 4.09 -5.75 -10.31
CA ASN A 178 5.46 -5.78 -10.79
C ASN A 178 5.59 -4.84 -11.99
N VAL A 179 6.43 -3.82 -11.84
CA VAL A 179 6.62 -2.75 -12.81
C VAL A 179 8.11 -2.49 -13.05
N THR A 180 8.46 -2.05 -14.25
CA THR A 180 9.78 -1.46 -14.51
C THR A 180 9.70 0.04 -14.23
N ASN A 181 10.44 0.51 -13.22
CA ASN A 181 10.49 1.92 -12.82
C ASN A 181 11.94 2.40 -12.86
N LEU A 182 12.21 3.47 -13.62
CA LEU A 182 13.56 4.01 -13.81
C LEU A 182 14.59 2.95 -14.27
N GLY A 183 14.16 2.01 -15.11
CA GLY A 183 14.99 0.93 -15.64
C GLY A 183 15.28 -0.21 -14.68
N ARG A 184 14.63 -0.25 -13.50
CA ARG A 184 14.71 -1.35 -12.54
C ARG A 184 13.38 -2.07 -12.41
N ASP A 185 13.41 -3.38 -12.23
CA ASP A 185 12.22 -4.15 -11.92
C ASP A 185 11.88 -4.02 -10.44
N ARG A 186 10.64 -3.62 -10.15
CA ARG A 186 10.20 -3.31 -8.80
C ARG A 186 8.80 -3.85 -8.53
N LEU A 187 8.56 -4.21 -7.28
CA LEU A 187 7.22 -4.41 -6.76
C LEU A 187 6.68 -3.05 -6.30
N LYS A 188 5.59 -2.60 -6.92
CA LYS A 188 4.80 -1.44 -6.50
C LYS A 188 3.64 -1.92 -5.64
N ILE A 189 3.47 -1.33 -4.46
CA ILE A 189 2.30 -1.48 -3.61
C ILE A 189 1.65 -0.10 -3.49
N ALA A 190 0.42 0.04 -3.97
CA ALA A 190 -0.34 1.28 -3.92
C ALA A 190 -1.63 1.07 -3.13
N ILE A 191 -1.94 2.04 -2.28
CA ILE A 191 -3.21 2.09 -1.55
C ILE A 191 -3.81 3.47 -1.79
N SER A 192 -4.98 3.49 -2.39
CA SER A 192 -5.68 4.72 -2.76
C SER A 192 -7.12 4.70 -2.25
N ALA A 193 -7.66 5.87 -1.93
CA ALA A 193 -9.09 6.01 -1.65
C ALA A 193 -9.92 5.60 -2.89
N LEU A 194 -10.98 4.84 -2.69
CA LEU A 194 -11.96 4.56 -3.74
C LEU A 194 -12.75 5.84 -4.02
N SER A 195 -12.75 6.30 -5.26
CA SER A 195 -13.70 7.30 -5.70
C SER A 195 -15.09 6.68 -5.62
N LYS A 196 -15.97 7.22 -4.78
CA LYS A 196 -17.39 6.90 -4.86
C LYS A 196 -17.88 7.39 -6.23
N GLU A 197 -17.99 6.49 -7.20
CA GLU A 197 -18.86 6.74 -8.35
C GLU A 197 -20.26 6.95 -7.77
N THR A 198 -20.75 8.18 -7.90
CA THR A 198 -22.07 8.60 -7.43
C THR A 198 -22.99 8.71 -8.63
#